data_AF-A0A928ZZ00-F1
#
_entry.id   AF-A0A928ZZ00-F1
#
_cell.length_a   1.000
_cell.length_b   1.000
_cell.length_c   1.000
_cell.angle_alpha   90.00
_cell.angle_beta   90.00
_cell.angle_gamma   90.00
#
_symmetry.space_group_name_H-M   'P 1'
#
loop_
_entity.id
_entity.type
_entity.pdbx_description
1 polymer ?
#
loop_
_entity_poly.entity_id
_entity_poly.type
_entity_poly.pdbx_seq_one_letter_code
_entity_poly.pdbx_strand_id
1 'polypeptide(L)'
;MTSAPPVQSGHPTQKKKGKTMARLVLLIMLGAGTWGTLFMTGVVTLGGVPYSVVRRVWQTPIARQALLQRNSVELHDIMDSMGIEEEIKLYHSKHIKDPVELDQHIHQILYNWTRYVGANYVVVRGKLIPKTYDMVEEVYECPEC
;
A
#
# COMPACT_ATOMS: atom_id res chain seq x y z
N MET A 1 -48.87 -67.90 16.45
CA MET A 1 -48.16 -67.36 15.27
C MET A 1 -48.49 -65.89 15.17
N THR A 2 -47.61 -65.02 15.65
CA THR A 2 -47.78 -63.56 15.51
C THR A 2 -46.39 -62.96 15.37
N SER A 3 -45.99 -62.67 14.13
CA SER A 3 -44.73 -62.03 13.78
C SER A 3 -44.90 -60.52 13.80
N ALA A 4 -44.18 -59.84 14.69
CA ALA A 4 -44.04 -58.38 14.66
C ALA A 4 -43.03 -57.96 13.57
N PRO A 5 -43.22 -56.82 12.87
CA PRO A 5 -42.25 -56.32 11.90
C PRO A 5 -41.08 -55.60 12.60
N PRO A 6 -39.90 -55.52 11.97
CA PRO A 6 -38.74 -54.88 12.56
C PRO A 6 -38.82 -53.35 12.47
N VAL A 7 -38.45 -52.70 13.57
CA VAL A 7 -38.29 -51.25 13.71
C VAL A 7 -37.13 -50.79 12.84
N GLN A 8 -37.38 -49.90 11.87
CA GLN A 8 -36.34 -49.22 11.10
C GLN A 8 -35.63 -48.18 11.97
N SER A 9 -34.34 -48.39 12.23
CA SER A 9 -33.45 -47.42 12.86
C SER A 9 -33.09 -46.31 11.86
N GLY A 10 -33.65 -45.11 12.04
CA GLY A 10 -33.28 -43.93 11.28
C GLY A 10 -31.86 -43.46 11.58
N HIS A 11 -31.01 -43.41 10.56
CA HIS A 11 -29.70 -42.75 10.62
C HIS A 11 -29.84 -41.25 10.86
N PRO A 12 -29.18 -40.66 11.89
CA PRO A 12 -29.17 -39.22 12.04
C PRO A 12 -28.29 -38.59 10.97
N THR A 13 -28.89 -37.61 10.32
CA THR A 13 -28.45 -36.94 9.09
C THR A 13 -27.20 -36.08 9.32
N GLN A 14 -26.04 -36.53 8.85
CA GLN A 14 -24.75 -35.83 8.94
C GLN A 14 -24.55 -34.70 7.88
N LYS A 15 -25.62 -34.20 7.24
CA LYS A 15 -25.54 -33.31 6.06
C LYS A 15 -25.31 -31.81 6.34
N LYS A 16 -25.39 -31.33 7.60
CA LYS A 16 -25.37 -29.88 7.90
C LYS A 16 -23.96 -29.27 8.01
N LYS A 17 -22.94 -30.03 8.45
CA LYS A 17 -21.58 -29.48 8.63
C LYS A 17 -20.84 -29.23 7.31
N GLY A 18 -20.99 -30.10 6.31
CA GLY A 18 -20.32 -29.97 5.01
C GLY A 18 -20.77 -28.76 4.18
N LYS A 19 -22.07 -28.42 4.20
CA LYS A 19 -22.59 -27.23 3.50
C LYS A 19 -22.04 -25.92 4.05
N THR A 20 -21.78 -25.86 5.35
CA THR A 20 -21.28 -24.65 6.02
C THR A 20 -19.80 -24.43 5.72
N MET A 21 -19.00 -25.51 5.72
CA MET A 21 -17.60 -25.47 5.29
C MET A 21 -17.44 -25.14 3.80
N ALA A 22 -18.25 -25.73 2.93
CA ALA A 22 -18.22 -25.41 1.51
C ALA A 22 -18.55 -23.93 1.21
N ARG A 23 -19.49 -23.34 1.94
CA ARG A 23 -19.80 -21.90 1.85
C ARG A 23 -18.65 -21.04 2.36
N LEU A 24 -17.98 -21.44 3.43
CA LEU A 24 -16.84 -20.71 3.96
C LEU A 24 -15.67 -20.71 2.97
N VAL A 25 -15.34 -21.87 2.39
CA VAL A 25 -14.30 -21.99 1.35
C VAL A 25 -14.65 -21.16 0.12
N LEU A 26 -15.91 -21.17 -0.32
CA LEU A 26 -16.36 -20.36 -1.45
C LEU A 26 -16.21 -18.85 -1.17
N LEU A 27 -16.57 -18.40 0.04
CA LEU A 27 -16.43 -17.00 0.44
C LEU A 27 -14.95 -16.58 0.52
N ILE A 28 -14.07 -17.45 1.03
CA ILE A 28 -12.62 -17.20 1.06
C ILE A 28 -12.06 -17.12 -0.36
N MET A 29 -12.47 -18.02 -1.26
CA MET A 29 -12.04 -17.99 -2.68
C MET A 29 -12.52 -16.73 -3.41
N LEU A 30 -13.76 -16.32 -3.20
CA LEU A 30 -14.30 -15.08 -3.75
C LEU A 30 -13.57 -13.86 -3.19
N GLY A 31 -13.35 -13.81 -1.87
CA GLY A 31 -12.58 -12.75 -1.23
C GLY A 31 -11.15 -12.68 -1.76
N ALA A 32 -10.42 -13.80 -1.73
CA ALA A 32 -9.04 -13.86 -2.22
C ALA A 32 -8.93 -13.52 -3.71
N GLY A 33 -9.91 -13.95 -4.52
CA GLY A 33 -10.01 -13.61 -5.93
C GLY A 33 -10.19 -12.11 -6.16
N THR A 34 -11.13 -11.48 -5.46
CA THR A 34 -11.37 -10.02 -5.56
C THR A 34 -10.18 -9.20 -5.05
N TRP A 35 -9.58 -9.59 -3.93
CA TRP A 35 -8.37 -8.92 -3.45
C TRP A 35 -7.20 -9.10 -4.42
N GLY A 36 -7.01 -10.31 -4.94
CA GLY A 36 -5.96 -10.61 -5.93
C GLY A 36 -6.08 -9.75 -7.18
N THR A 37 -7.29 -9.58 -7.73
CA THR A 37 -7.51 -8.73 -8.90
C THR A 37 -7.21 -7.27 -8.61
N LEU A 38 -7.64 -6.72 -7.46
CA LEU A 38 -7.37 -5.33 -7.08
C LEU A 38 -5.87 -5.02 -6.95
N PHE A 39 -5.09 -5.96 -6.41
CA PHE A 39 -3.64 -5.83 -6.32
C PHE A 39 -2.96 -5.96 -7.70
N MET A 40 -3.49 -6.79 -8.59
CA MET A 40 -2.97 -6.93 -9.96
C MET A 40 -3.31 -5.74 -10.85
N THR A 41 -4.49 -5.12 -10.70
CA THR A 41 -4.90 -3.96 -11.50
C THR A 41 -4.29 -2.64 -11.03
N GLY A 42 -3.46 -2.66 -9.98
CA GLY A 42 -2.79 -1.47 -9.45
C GLY A 42 -3.74 -0.48 -8.77
N VAL A 43 -4.99 -0.86 -8.47
CA VAL A 43 -5.98 0.03 -7.85
C VAL A 43 -5.62 0.32 -6.38
N VAL A 44 -4.83 -0.57 -5.76
CA VAL A 44 -4.43 -0.45 -4.36
C VAL A 44 -3.14 0.37 -4.22
N THR A 45 -3.20 1.41 -3.40
CA THR A 45 -2.03 2.16 -2.92
C THR A 45 -1.79 1.89 -1.44
N LEU A 46 -0.54 2.01 -1.01
CA LEU A 46 -0.16 2.01 0.40
C LEU A 46 0.51 3.34 0.71
N GLY A 47 -0.13 4.16 1.55
CA GLY A 47 0.35 5.52 1.84
C GLY A 47 0.54 6.39 0.57
N GLY A 48 -0.31 6.20 -0.45
CA GLY A 48 -0.22 6.91 -1.73
C GLY A 48 0.71 6.29 -2.77
N VAL A 49 1.52 5.28 -2.41
CA VAL A 49 2.40 4.57 -3.36
C VAL A 49 1.67 3.36 -3.97
N PRO A 50 1.64 3.19 -5.30
CA PRO A 50 1.07 2.01 -5.93
C PRO A 50 1.70 0.71 -5.41
N TYR A 51 0.91 -0.34 -5.22
CA TYR A 51 1.43 -1.61 -4.71
C TYR A 51 2.55 -2.21 -5.60
N SER A 52 2.51 -1.97 -6.91
CA SER A 52 3.58 -2.37 -7.85
C SER A 52 4.94 -1.83 -7.42
N VAL A 53 4.99 -0.56 -7.04
CA VAL A 53 6.20 0.13 -6.56
C VAL A 53 6.64 -0.44 -5.22
N VAL A 54 5.72 -0.57 -4.25
CA VAL A 54 6.04 -1.11 -2.91
C VAL A 54 6.65 -2.51 -3.03
N ARG A 55 6.04 -3.37 -3.85
CA ARG A 55 6.54 -4.71 -4.12
C ARG A 55 7.93 -4.67 -4.74
N ARG A 56 8.19 -3.76 -5.69
CA ARG A 56 9.48 -3.63 -6.34
C ARG A 56 10.58 -3.21 -5.35
N VAL A 57 10.32 -2.20 -4.51
CA VAL A 57 11.24 -1.76 -3.45
C VAL A 57 11.56 -2.92 -2.50
N TRP A 58 10.54 -3.69 -2.09
CA TRP A 58 10.73 -4.84 -1.20
C TRP A 58 11.55 -5.99 -1.82
N GLN A 59 11.40 -6.19 -3.13
CA GLN A 59 12.10 -7.23 -3.89
C GLN A 59 13.54 -6.84 -4.24
N THR A 60 13.85 -5.55 -4.35
CA THR A 60 15.20 -5.04 -4.59
C THR A 60 16.02 -5.10 -3.30
N PRO A 61 17.07 -5.93 -3.20
CA PRO A 61 17.82 -6.12 -1.95
C PRO A 61 18.41 -4.82 -1.39
N ILE A 62 19.00 -3.99 -2.26
CA ILE A 62 19.61 -2.71 -1.89
C ILE A 62 18.58 -1.71 -1.36
N ALA A 63 17.42 -1.59 -2.03
CA ALA A 63 16.36 -0.68 -1.63
C ALA A 63 15.73 -1.12 -0.29
N ARG A 64 15.49 -2.43 -0.14
CA ARG A 64 15.00 -2.99 1.13
C ARG A 64 15.99 -2.77 2.25
N GLN A 65 17.28 -2.93 2.01
CA GLN A 65 18.32 -2.69 3.02
C GLN A 65 18.34 -1.22 3.44
N ALA A 66 18.38 -0.29 2.50
CA ALA A 66 18.34 1.15 2.78
C ALA A 66 17.07 1.55 3.56
N LEU A 67 15.92 0.97 3.20
CA LEU A 67 14.65 1.15 3.93
C LEU A 67 14.73 0.65 5.39
N LEU A 68 15.25 -0.56 5.60
CA LEU A 68 15.38 -1.13 6.95
C LEU A 68 16.40 -0.38 7.81
N GLN A 69 17.45 0.16 7.19
CA GLN A 69 18.48 0.96 7.84
C GLN A 69 18.06 2.42 8.07
N ARG A 70 16.89 2.83 7.55
CA ARG A 70 16.40 4.22 7.58
C ARG A 70 17.39 5.23 6.98
N ASN A 71 18.18 4.81 5.99
CA ASN A 71 19.05 5.70 5.25
C ASN A 71 18.23 6.42 4.17
N SER A 72 17.68 7.58 4.51
CA SER A 72 16.74 8.32 3.66
C SER A 72 17.33 8.76 2.33
N VAL A 73 18.60 9.18 2.33
CA VAL A 73 19.33 9.65 1.14
C VAL A 73 19.61 8.47 0.20
N GLU A 74 20.20 7.40 0.73
CA GLU A 74 20.49 6.21 -0.07
C GLU A 74 19.21 5.57 -0.62
N LEU A 75 18.16 5.50 0.20
CA LEU A 75 16.87 4.98 -0.26
C LEU A 75 16.27 5.85 -1.37
N HIS A 76 16.35 7.17 -1.23
CA HIS A 76 15.90 8.10 -2.26
C HIS A 76 16.65 7.87 -3.58
N ASP A 77 17.98 7.84 -3.55
CA ASP A 77 18.79 7.70 -4.77
C ASP A 77 18.57 6.34 -5.45
N ILE A 78 18.40 5.27 -4.66
CA ILE A 78 18.02 3.97 -5.19
C ILE A 78 16.63 4.04 -5.84
N MET A 79 15.65 4.66 -5.18
CA MET A 79 14.29 4.78 -5.72
C MET A 79 14.24 5.60 -7.01
N ASP A 80 15.01 6.68 -7.07
CA ASP A 80 15.19 7.53 -8.25
C ASP A 80 15.78 6.71 -9.42
N SER A 81 16.87 5.97 -9.17
CA SER A 81 17.48 5.08 -10.18
C SER A 81 16.54 3.98 -10.71
N MET A 82 15.52 3.62 -9.93
CA MET A 82 14.50 2.64 -10.29
C MET A 82 13.31 3.23 -11.07
N GLY A 83 13.30 4.55 -11.31
CA GLY A 83 12.20 5.27 -11.96
C GLY A 83 10.90 5.25 -11.15
N ILE A 84 11.02 5.21 -9.82
CA ILE A 84 9.84 5.08 -8.94
C ILE A 84 9.03 6.38 -8.94
N GLU A 85 9.69 7.54 -8.95
CA GLU A 85 8.98 8.82 -8.95
C GLU A 85 8.05 8.93 -10.17
N GLU A 86 8.54 8.59 -11.36
CA GLU A 86 7.77 8.64 -12.60
C GLU A 86 6.59 7.66 -12.57
N GLU A 87 6.78 6.47 -12.01
CA GLU A 87 5.69 5.49 -11.87
C GLU A 87 4.58 5.98 -10.95
N ILE A 88 4.94 6.59 -9.80
CA ILE A 88 3.97 7.20 -8.88
C ILE A 88 3.30 8.41 -9.55
N LYS A 89 4.05 9.25 -10.28
CA LYS A 89 3.54 10.41 -11.02
C LYS A 89 2.54 10.00 -12.10
N LEU A 90 2.87 8.97 -12.89
CA LEU A 90 1.99 8.40 -13.90
C LEU A 90 0.69 7.88 -13.28
N TYR A 91 0.77 7.21 -12.13
CA TYR A 91 -0.40 6.72 -11.42
C TYR A 91 -1.36 7.85 -11.02
N HIS A 92 -0.85 8.91 -10.39
CA HIS A 92 -1.67 10.01 -9.86
C HIS A 92 -2.11 11.04 -10.90
N SER A 93 -1.38 11.18 -12.01
CA SER A 93 -1.75 12.07 -13.13
C SER A 93 -3.15 11.82 -13.72
N LYS A 94 -3.69 10.61 -13.49
CA LYS A 94 -5.06 10.25 -13.87
C LYS A 94 -6.09 11.09 -13.12
N HIS A 95 -5.80 11.50 -11.89
CA HIS A 95 -6.72 12.19 -10.98
C HIS A 95 -6.28 13.63 -10.66
N ILE A 96 -4.97 13.90 -10.55
CA ILE A 96 -4.42 15.24 -10.30
C ILE A 96 -3.97 15.84 -11.63
N LYS A 97 -4.54 16.97 -12.02
CA LYS A 97 -4.31 17.60 -13.35
C LYS A 97 -3.35 18.77 -13.30
N ASP A 98 -3.30 19.50 -12.20
CA ASP A 98 -2.32 20.56 -12.01
C ASP A 98 -0.93 19.93 -11.82
N PRO A 99 0.05 20.21 -12.71
CA PRO A 99 1.39 19.67 -12.58
C PRO A 99 2.10 20.09 -11.30
N VAL A 100 1.81 21.28 -10.75
CA VAL A 100 2.44 21.75 -9.50
C VAL A 100 1.88 20.99 -8.30
N GLU A 101 0.55 20.85 -8.24
CA GLU A 101 -0.13 20.04 -7.22
C GLU A 101 0.34 18.57 -7.28
N LEU A 102 0.45 18.01 -8.49
CA LEU A 102 0.95 16.65 -8.69
C LEU A 102 2.38 16.52 -8.17
N ASP A 103 3.27 17.43 -8.53
CA ASP A 103 4.66 17.39 -8.09
C ASP A 103 4.78 17.43 -6.56
N GLN A 104 4.08 18.37 -5.92
CA GLN A 104 4.06 18.48 -4.46
C GLN A 104 3.46 17.24 -3.80
N HIS A 105 2.40 16.66 -4.38
CA HIS A 105 1.78 15.44 -3.88
C HIS A 105 2.76 14.25 -3.90
N ILE A 106 3.49 14.08 -5.01
CA ILE A 106 4.47 13.00 -5.16
C ILE A 106 5.63 13.18 -4.18
N HIS A 107 6.17 14.39 -4.06
CA HIS A 107 7.22 14.68 -3.09
C HIS A 107 6.76 14.40 -1.65
N GLN A 108 5.51 14.75 -1.30
CA GLN A 108 4.96 14.44 0.02
C GLN A 108 4.85 12.93 0.25
N ILE A 109 4.42 12.16 -0.75
CA ILE A 109 4.40 10.70 -0.67
C ILE A 109 5.81 10.16 -0.41
N LEU A 110 6.80 10.60 -1.20
CA LEU A 110 8.19 10.17 -1.04
C LEU A 110 8.73 10.53 0.35
N TYR A 111 8.51 11.75 0.84
CA TYR A 111 8.88 12.14 2.20
C TYR A 111 8.23 11.28 3.28
N ASN A 112 6.95 10.92 3.15
CA ASN A 112 6.28 10.06 4.12
C ASN A 112 6.93 8.66 4.21
N TRP A 113 7.48 8.17 3.09
CA TRP A 113 8.11 6.86 2.99
C TRP A 113 9.59 6.86 3.34
N THR A 114 10.34 7.83 2.84
CA THR A 114 11.81 7.85 2.94
C THR A 114 12.31 8.83 3.99
N ARG A 115 11.50 9.81 4.41
CA ARG A 115 11.90 11.00 5.19
C ARG A 115 12.91 11.91 4.48
N TYR A 116 13.16 11.68 3.19
CA TYR A 116 14.01 12.55 2.38
C TYR A 116 13.30 13.89 2.10
N VAL A 117 14.04 14.98 2.24
CA VAL A 117 13.58 16.35 1.94
C VAL A 117 14.40 16.86 0.76
N GLY A 118 13.74 17.07 -0.38
CA GLY A 118 14.40 17.60 -1.58
C GLY A 118 14.93 19.02 -1.37
N ALA A 119 15.96 19.39 -2.14
CA ALA A 119 16.66 20.68 -1.99
C ALA A 119 15.72 21.90 -2.07
N ASN A 120 14.63 21.79 -2.83
CA ASN A 120 13.67 22.88 -3.07
C ASN A 120 12.49 22.89 -2.07
N TYR A 121 12.53 22.07 -1.02
CA TYR A 121 11.43 21.95 -0.07
C TYR A 121 11.90 22.14 1.37
N VAL A 122 10.97 22.57 2.23
CA VAL A 122 11.10 22.58 3.68
C VAL A 122 9.96 21.79 4.30
N VAL A 123 10.19 21.22 5.48
CA VAL A 123 9.14 20.52 6.22
C VAL A 123 8.58 21.47 7.27
N VAL A 124 7.28 21.78 7.16
CA VAL A 124 6.56 22.55 8.17
C VAL A 124 5.43 21.68 8.70
N ARG A 125 5.47 21.34 10.00
CA ARG A 125 4.48 20.48 10.66
C ARG A 125 4.23 19.15 9.90
N GLY A 126 5.30 18.54 9.39
CA GLY A 126 5.25 17.26 8.67
C GLY A 126 4.78 17.35 7.21
N LYS A 127 4.56 18.55 6.66
CA LYS A 127 4.23 18.77 5.25
C LYS A 127 5.40 19.41 4.51
N LEU A 128 5.68 18.92 3.30
CA LEU A 128 6.60 19.57 2.37
C LEU A 128 5.95 20.81 1.78
N ILE A 129 6.63 21.94 1.94
CA ILE A 129 6.28 23.22 1.34
C ILE A 129 7.45 23.64 0.44
N PRO A 130 7.19 24.05 -0.82
CA PRO A 130 8.23 24.57 -1.70
C PRO A 130 8.93 25.77 -1.05
N LYS A 131 10.26 25.82 -1.09
CA LYS A 131 11.02 27.00 -0.65
C LYS A 131 10.62 28.19 -1.53
N THR A 132 9.85 29.11 -0.97
CA THR A 132 9.74 30.48 -1.48
C THR A 132 10.76 31.35 -0.76
N TYR A 133 11.17 32.46 -1.38
CA TYR A 133 12.17 33.36 -0.80
C TYR A 133 11.79 33.86 0.61
N ASP A 134 10.50 33.96 0.93
CA ASP A 134 9.99 34.48 2.20
C ASP A 134 10.00 33.46 3.36
N MET A 135 10.04 32.15 3.09
CA MET A 135 9.99 31.10 4.14
C MET A 135 11.37 30.68 4.65
N VAL A 136 12.44 31.22 4.07
CA VAL A 136 13.82 30.88 4.49
C VAL A 136 14.14 31.51 5.85
N GLU A 137 13.46 32.58 6.26
CA GLU A 137 13.68 33.21 7.58
C GLU A 137 12.99 32.45 8.74
N GLU A 138 11.79 31.90 8.56
CA GLU A 138 11.04 31.25 9.66
C GLU A 138 11.56 29.85 10.03
N VAL A 139 12.20 29.12 9.11
CA VAL A 139 12.61 27.72 9.36
C VAL A 139 13.87 27.59 10.23
N TYR A 140 14.66 28.67 10.39
CA TYR A 140 15.84 28.65 11.27
C TYR A 140 15.48 28.72 12.78
N GLU A 141 14.22 28.96 13.14
CA GLU A 141 13.76 29.05 14.54
C GLU A 141 12.94 27.83 15.00
N CYS A 142 13.29 26.61 14.57
CA CYS A 142 12.60 25.42 15.07
C CYS A 142 13.51 24.56 15.97
N PRO A 143 13.44 24.71 17.31
CA PRO A 143 14.32 24.02 18.25
C PRO A 143 14.03 22.52 18.44
N GLU A 144 13.00 21.95 17.80
CA GLU A 144 12.58 20.55 17.97
C GLU A 144 12.24 19.81 16.64
N CYS A 145 12.84 20.20 15.52
CA CYS A 145 12.79 19.43 14.26
C CYS A 145 13.69 18.19 14.28
#